data_AF-A0A1H5J7P6-F1
#
_entry.id   AF-A0A1H5J7P6-F1
#
_cell.length_a   1.000
_cell.length_b   1.000
_cell.length_c   1.000
_cell.angle_alpha   90.00
_cell.angle_beta   90.00
_cell.angle_gamma   90.00
#
_symmetry.space_group_name_H-M   'P 1'
#
loop_
_entity.id
_entity.type
_entity.pdbx_description
1 polymer ?
#
loop_
_entity_poly.entity_id
_entity_poly.type
_entity_poly.pdbx_seq_one_letter_code
_entity_poly.pdbx_strand_id
1 'polypeptide(L)'
;MNNYLYLILNLGSLSIPLLYSFFEKEFHFIQYFKAVVLSIILVAIPFLIWDGIFTYYRVWGFNPDYHLSIDILGMPLEECMFFFCIPYACLFTHEVLKFYLPNFKLSKGTTIIVSTLLLVLVCFLLIFNFGKWYTTVNFIFFILLLIYSIKNHLHVLANYLPSFIVIMIPFLLINGILTGSFIDEPVVWYDNTENLNFRIFTIPFEDVFYAFNLLFSIQLLFNYLKKGSMKNKPLVRFVVFLIVNYLALYIGVILMENGPRAEWYLSLNKAPWTPPGWVFGVAWSSIMFFFSFYMTKLSFKFNFFNKELIVLYTVQWILNVSWNLSFFNNHQTILGLVVIMILWLLIGYFTFKYIKTLGVYTLLIVPYLVWMTIATSLNAYIVLNN
;
A
#
# COMPACT_ATOMS: atom_id res chain seq x y z
N MET A 1 16.60 26.14 0.58
CA MET A 1 15.34 25.76 -0.09
C MET A 1 15.42 24.38 -0.72
N ASN A 2 16.60 23.93 -1.19
CA ASN A 2 16.78 22.64 -1.85
C ASN A 2 16.23 21.46 -1.04
N ASN A 3 16.55 21.32 0.25
CA ASN A 3 16.12 20.18 1.09
C ASN A 3 14.59 20.03 1.26
N TYR A 4 13.79 20.99 0.81
CA TYR A 4 12.33 20.93 0.86
C TYR A 4 11.69 20.88 -0.53
N LEU A 5 12.48 20.84 -1.61
CA LEU A 5 11.97 20.91 -2.97
C LEU A 5 10.96 19.79 -3.22
N TYR A 6 11.29 18.55 -2.85
CA TYR A 6 10.38 17.44 -3.05
C TYR A 6 9.06 17.64 -2.26
N LEU A 7 9.18 18.05 -1.00
CA LEU A 7 8.01 18.32 -0.15
C LEU A 7 7.13 19.44 -0.73
N ILE A 8 7.73 20.53 -1.22
CA ILE A 8 7.03 21.66 -1.83
C ILE A 8 6.28 21.23 -3.08
N LEU A 9 6.90 20.40 -3.94
CA LEU A 9 6.25 19.90 -5.16
C LEU A 9 5.05 19.02 -4.83
N ASN A 10 5.16 18.15 -3.82
CA ASN A 10 4.06 17.31 -3.36
C ASN A 10 2.89 18.14 -2.80
N LEU A 11 3.18 19.05 -1.85
CA LEU A 11 2.15 19.88 -1.23
C LEU A 11 1.54 20.87 -2.23
N GLY A 12 2.34 21.44 -3.11
CA GLY A 12 1.90 22.32 -4.19
C GLY A 12 0.93 21.61 -5.13
N SER A 13 1.26 20.40 -5.58
CA SER A 13 0.40 19.58 -6.44
C SER A 13 -0.92 19.20 -5.78
N LEU A 14 -0.92 18.95 -4.46
CA LEU A 14 -2.12 18.61 -3.70
C LEU A 14 -3.01 19.83 -3.40
N SER A 15 -2.42 21.01 -3.22
CA SER A 15 -3.08 22.19 -2.65
C SER A 15 -4.37 22.59 -3.39
N ILE A 16 -4.30 22.84 -4.70
CA ILE A 16 -5.44 23.30 -5.51
C ILE A 16 -6.55 22.23 -5.55
N PRO A 17 -6.27 20.96 -5.95
CA PRO A 17 -7.27 19.89 -5.94
C PRO A 17 -7.95 19.70 -4.59
N LEU A 18 -7.16 19.74 -3.50
CA LEU A 18 -7.69 19.54 -2.15
C LEU A 18 -8.60 20.71 -1.74
N LEU A 19 -8.17 21.95 -1.93
CA LEU A 19 -8.97 23.14 -1.62
C LEU A 19 -10.28 23.13 -2.41
N TYR A 20 -10.22 22.93 -3.73
CA TYR A 20 -11.42 22.90 -4.57
C TYR A 20 -12.37 21.75 -4.21
N SER A 21 -11.86 20.63 -3.70
CA SER A 21 -12.72 19.53 -3.23
C SER A 21 -13.67 19.95 -2.09
N PHE A 22 -13.30 20.93 -1.26
CA PHE A 22 -14.12 21.46 -0.17
C PHE A 22 -14.96 22.67 -0.55
N PHE A 23 -14.41 23.58 -1.36
CA PHE A 23 -15.06 24.87 -1.65
C PHE A 23 -16.02 24.80 -2.85
N GLU A 24 -15.76 23.93 -3.82
CA GLU A 24 -16.59 23.85 -5.02
C GLU A 24 -17.91 23.13 -4.73
N LYS A 25 -19.02 23.89 -4.80
CA LYS A 25 -20.35 23.41 -4.43
C LYS A 25 -21.02 22.64 -5.56
N GLU A 26 -20.69 22.94 -6.82
CA GLU A 26 -21.28 22.24 -7.97
C GLU A 26 -20.68 20.85 -8.16
N PHE A 27 -19.36 20.75 -7.97
CA PHE A 27 -18.61 19.50 -8.01
C PHE A 27 -18.19 19.09 -6.59
N HIS A 28 -19.17 18.64 -5.80
CA HIS A 28 -18.98 18.25 -4.40
C HIS A 28 -18.19 16.93 -4.26
N PHE A 29 -16.90 16.93 -4.60
CA PHE A 29 -16.04 15.75 -4.66
C PHE A 29 -15.76 15.15 -3.28
N ILE A 30 -15.72 15.99 -2.23
CA ILE A 30 -15.42 15.58 -0.87
C ILE A 30 -16.38 14.50 -0.32
N GLN A 31 -17.61 14.41 -0.84
CA GLN A 31 -18.52 13.31 -0.46
C GLN A 31 -17.93 11.91 -0.73
N TYR A 32 -17.00 11.81 -1.69
CA TYR A 32 -16.32 10.57 -2.05
C TYR A 32 -14.96 10.40 -1.37
N PHE A 33 -14.59 11.27 -0.42
CA PHE A 33 -13.28 11.27 0.23
C PHE A 33 -12.85 9.88 0.73
N LYS A 34 -13.79 9.12 1.32
CA LYS A 34 -13.50 7.75 1.79
C LYS A 34 -13.16 6.79 0.65
N ALA A 35 -13.86 6.86 -0.47
CA ALA A 35 -13.58 6.05 -1.64
C ALA A 35 -12.24 6.45 -2.28
N VAL A 36 -11.96 7.75 -2.35
CA VAL A 36 -10.68 8.31 -2.85
C VAL A 36 -9.51 7.79 -2.02
N VAL A 37 -9.49 8.08 -0.72
CA VAL A 37 -8.39 7.70 0.18
C VAL A 37 -8.19 6.19 0.16
N LEU A 38 -9.27 5.41 0.20
CA LEU A 38 -9.16 3.96 0.18
C LEU A 38 -8.63 3.45 -1.17
N SER A 39 -9.08 3.99 -2.30
CA SER A 39 -8.53 3.59 -3.60
C SER A 39 -7.05 3.92 -3.74
N ILE A 40 -6.62 5.09 -3.24
CA ILE A 40 -5.23 5.53 -3.28
C ILE A 40 -4.37 4.62 -2.39
N ILE A 41 -4.72 4.43 -1.12
CA ILE A 41 -3.93 3.60 -0.20
C ILE A 41 -3.80 2.16 -0.72
N LEU A 42 -4.91 1.57 -1.18
CA LEU A 42 -4.92 0.18 -1.64
C LEU A 42 -4.02 -0.05 -2.86
N VAL A 43 -3.89 0.94 -3.75
CA VAL A 43 -2.99 0.86 -4.90
C VAL A 43 -1.58 1.33 -4.55
N ALA A 44 -1.42 2.32 -3.68
CA ALA A 44 -0.11 2.83 -3.27
C ALA A 44 0.75 1.74 -2.62
N ILE A 45 0.18 0.81 -1.87
CA ILE A 45 0.94 -0.23 -1.16
C ILE A 45 1.78 -1.13 -2.08
N PRO A 46 1.21 -1.82 -3.10
CA PRO A 46 2.04 -2.64 -4.00
C PRO A 46 3.08 -1.81 -4.76
N PHE A 47 2.80 -0.55 -5.05
CA PHE A 47 3.77 0.34 -5.69
C PHE A 47 4.88 0.80 -4.75
N LEU A 48 4.58 1.16 -3.50
CA LEU A 48 5.58 1.48 -2.48
C LEU A 48 6.50 0.28 -2.19
N ILE A 49 5.97 -0.94 -2.22
CA ILE A 49 6.77 -2.16 -2.12
C ILE A 49 7.69 -2.30 -3.33
N TRP A 50 7.16 -2.09 -4.54
CA TRP A 50 7.95 -2.08 -5.76
C TRP A 50 9.08 -1.04 -5.67
N ASP A 51 8.76 0.20 -5.33
CA ASP A 51 9.72 1.29 -5.24
C ASP A 51 10.78 1.06 -4.16
N GLY A 52 10.40 0.52 -3.00
CA GLY A 52 11.36 0.14 -1.96
C GLY A 52 12.33 -0.94 -2.43
N ILE A 53 11.84 -1.95 -3.16
CA ILE A 53 12.69 -3.00 -3.76
C ILE A 53 13.63 -2.39 -4.80
N PHE A 54 13.13 -1.51 -5.67
CA PHE A 54 13.92 -0.93 -6.76
C PHE A 54 14.97 0.05 -6.26
N THR A 55 14.65 0.79 -5.20
CA THR A 55 15.60 1.64 -4.48
C THR A 55 16.69 0.80 -3.81
N TYR A 56 16.32 -0.32 -3.17
CA TYR A 56 17.29 -1.25 -2.57
C TYR A 56 18.26 -1.84 -3.62
N TYR A 57 17.76 -2.19 -4.81
CA TYR A 57 18.57 -2.69 -5.92
C TYR A 57 19.23 -1.59 -6.76
N ARG A 58 19.10 -0.30 -6.38
CA ARG A 58 19.69 0.85 -7.08
C ARG A 58 19.24 1.01 -8.54
N VAL A 59 18.04 0.53 -8.87
CA VAL A 59 17.40 0.78 -10.18
C VAL A 59 17.07 2.27 -10.31
N TRP A 60 16.69 2.90 -9.21
CA TRP A 60 16.65 4.34 -9.01
C TRP A 60 16.97 4.67 -7.56
N GLY A 61 17.08 5.96 -7.25
CA GLY A 61 17.25 6.42 -5.89
C GLY A 61 17.04 7.92 -5.74
N PHE A 62 17.23 8.40 -4.51
CA PHE A 62 16.89 9.75 -4.10
C PHE A 62 18.13 10.54 -3.70
N ASN A 63 18.15 11.82 -4.05
CA ASN A 63 19.22 12.72 -3.68
C ASN A 63 18.89 13.40 -2.33
N PRO A 64 19.70 13.18 -1.27
CA PRO A 64 19.44 13.68 0.08
C PRO A 64 19.46 15.21 0.19
N ASP A 65 19.99 15.92 -0.81
CA ASP A 65 20.02 17.38 -0.83
C ASP A 65 18.63 18.00 -1.08
N TYR A 66 17.65 17.20 -1.52
CA TYR A 66 16.34 17.70 -1.96
C TYR A 66 15.13 17.23 -1.14
N HIS A 67 15.38 16.45 -0.07
CA HIS A 67 14.34 15.89 0.79
C HIS A 67 14.74 15.89 2.27
N LEU A 68 13.76 15.64 3.14
CA LEU A 68 13.98 15.47 4.57
C LEU A 68 14.76 14.18 4.87
N SER A 69 15.47 14.15 5.99
CA SER A 69 16.25 13.00 6.47
C SER A 69 15.40 11.88 7.09
N ILE A 70 14.12 11.78 6.70
CA ILE A 70 13.17 10.80 7.23
C ILE A 70 13.00 9.72 6.17
N ASP A 71 13.54 8.54 6.44
CA ASP A 71 13.46 7.39 5.53
C ASP A 71 12.39 6.38 5.94
N ILE A 72 11.62 5.90 4.96
CA ILE A 72 10.63 4.84 5.05
C ILE A 72 10.90 3.85 3.91
N LEU A 73 11.15 2.58 4.23
CA LEU A 73 11.47 1.54 3.24
C LEU A 73 12.70 1.87 2.35
N GLY A 74 13.64 2.66 2.87
CA GLY A 74 14.84 3.10 2.11
C GLY A 74 14.56 4.24 1.13
N MET A 75 13.39 4.88 1.24
CA MET A 75 12.97 6.02 0.43
C MET A 75 12.61 7.19 1.34
N PRO A 76 12.74 8.45 0.89
CA PRO A 76 12.34 9.59 1.69
C PRO A 76 10.83 9.60 1.97
N LEU A 77 10.43 10.21 3.09
CA LEU A 77 9.02 10.43 3.44
C LEU A 77 8.24 11.08 2.28
N GLU A 78 8.88 11.99 1.56
CA GLU A 78 8.31 12.68 0.41
C GLU A 78 7.94 11.73 -0.73
N GLU A 79 8.68 10.64 -0.93
CA GLU A 79 8.29 9.60 -1.89
C GLU A 79 6.99 8.94 -1.43
N CYS A 80 6.88 8.59 -0.15
CA CYS A 80 5.62 8.05 0.39
C CYS A 80 4.46 9.05 0.26
N MET A 81 4.72 10.35 0.40
CA MET A 81 3.72 11.40 0.18
C MET A 81 3.33 11.56 -1.29
N PHE A 82 4.26 11.33 -2.24
CA PHE A 82 4.00 11.41 -3.67
C PHE A 82 2.87 10.45 -4.09
N PHE A 83 2.88 9.21 -3.57
CA PHE A 83 1.82 8.20 -3.78
C PHE A 83 0.44 8.59 -3.26
N PHE A 84 0.33 9.66 -2.47
CA PHE A 84 -0.95 10.22 -2.07
C PHE A 84 -1.26 11.53 -2.80
N CYS A 85 -0.32 12.47 -2.80
CA CYS A 85 -0.50 13.83 -3.30
C CYS A 85 -0.80 13.85 -4.80
N ILE A 86 0.03 13.16 -5.59
CA ILE A 86 -0.11 13.15 -7.05
C ILE A 86 -1.35 12.36 -7.47
N PRO A 87 -1.60 11.14 -6.98
CA PRO A 87 -2.81 10.42 -7.35
C PRO A 87 -4.11 11.10 -6.94
N TYR A 88 -4.14 11.80 -5.80
CA TYR A 88 -5.29 12.61 -5.42
C TYR A 88 -5.54 13.73 -6.45
N ALA A 89 -4.50 14.48 -6.80
CA ALA A 89 -4.59 15.57 -7.77
C ALA A 89 -5.05 15.09 -9.15
N CYS A 90 -4.48 13.98 -9.62
CA CYS A 90 -4.83 13.37 -10.91
C CYS A 90 -6.27 12.81 -10.91
N LEU A 91 -6.68 12.13 -9.84
CA LEU A 91 -8.03 11.59 -9.71
C LEU A 91 -9.08 12.70 -9.67
N PHE A 92 -8.82 13.76 -8.91
CA PHE A 92 -9.65 14.97 -8.88
C PHE A 92 -9.78 15.56 -10.28
N THR A 93 -8.65 15.78 -10.97
CA THR A 93 -8.63 16.35 -12.32
C THR A 93 -9.46 15.51 -13.30
N HIS A 94 -9.33 14.19 -13.28
CA HIS A 94 -10.11 13.31 -14.13
C HIS A 94 -11.63 13.42 -13.86
N GLU A 95 -12.04 13.45 -12.59
CA GLU A 95 -13.46 13.54 -12.25
C GLU A 95 -14.05 14.94 -12.53
N VAL A 96 -13.24 16.00 -12.44
CA VAL A 96 -13.59 17.36 -12.91
C VAL A 96 -13.80 17.37 -14.41
N LEU A 97 -12.87 16.83 -15.20
CA LEU A 97 -13.00 16.75 -16.66
C LEU A 97 -14.26 15.97 -17.07
N LYS A 98 -14.54 14.86 -16.38
CA LYS A 98 -15.74 14.05 -16.63
C LYS A 98 -17.04 14.78 -16.27
N PHE A 99 -17.02 15.65 -15.27
CA PHE A 99 -18.18 16.43 -14.85
C PHE A 99 -18.47 17.58 -15.82
N TYR A 100 -17.46 18.41 -16.14
CA TYR A 100 -17.64 19.58 -17.00
C TYR A 100 -17.59 19.28 -18.50
N LEU A 101 -16.87 18.23 -18.91
CA LEU A 101 -16.74 17.80 -20.31
C LEU A 101 -17.20 16.34 -20.49
N PRO A 102 -18.49 16.02 -20.30
CA PRO A 102 -19.00 14.64 -20.33
C PRO A 102 -18.87 13.93 -21.69
N ASN A 103 -18.65 14.70 -22.76
CA ASN A 103 -18.40 14.21 -24.11
C ASN A 103 -16.91 14.04 -24.42
N PHE A 104 -16.01 14.42 -23.52
CA PHE A 104 -14.56 14.25 -23.65
C PHE A 104 -14.15 12.80 -23.37
N LYS A 105 -14.52 11.91 -24.29
CA LYS A 105 -14.26 10.48 -24.25
C LYS A 105 -14.03 9.93 -25.65
N LEU A 106 -13.27 8.86 -25.76
CA LEU A 106 -13.08 8.18 -27.04
C LEU A 106 -14.30 7.30 -27.37
N SER A 107 -14.52 7.07 -28.67
CA SER A 107 -15.45 6.03 -29.11
C SER A 107 -14.95 4.65 -28.68
N LYS A 108 -15.85 3.66 -28.56
CA LYS A 108 -15.45 2.28 -28.23
C LYS A 108 -14.46 1.71 -29.25
N GLY A 109 -14.69 1.92 -30.54
CA GLY A 109 -13.81 1.45 -31.61
C GLY A 109 -12.43 2.10 -31.53
N THR A 110 -12.38 3.43 -31.39
CA THR A 110 -11.12 4.17 -31.23
C THR A 110 -10.37 3.72 -29.98
N THR A 111 -11.06 3.49 -28.87
CA THR A 111 -10.45 2.99 -27.62
C THR A 111 -9.77 1.64 -27.85
N ILE A 112 -10.47 0.69 -28.49
CA ILE A 112 -9.89 -0.64 -28.79
C ILE A 112 -8.67 -0.49 -29.71
N ILE A 113 -8.76 0.30 -30.78
CA ILE A 113 -7.65 0.51 -31.72
C ILE A 113 -6.43 1.10 -31.00
N VAL A 114 -6.60 2.23 -30.30
CA VAL A 114 -5.51 2.91 -29.59
C VAL A 114 -4.89 1.99 -28.54
N SER A 115 -5.70 1.31 -27.72
CA SER A 115 -5.19 0.39 -26.71
C SER A 115 -4.49 -0.82 -27.32
N THR A 116 -4.96 -1.32 -28.47
CA THR A 116 -4.31 -2.45 -29.16
C THR A 116 -2.96 -2.02 -29.76
N LEU A 117 -2.86 -0.82 -30.35
CA LEU A 117 -1.60 -0.26 -30.83
C LEU A 117 -0.60 -0.07 -29.70
N LEU A 118 -1.04 0.46 -28.55
CA LEU A 118 -0.21 0.58 -27.35
C LEU A 118 0.24 -0.80 -26.84
N LEU A 119 -0.64 -1.80 -26.81
CA LEU A 119 -0.26 -3.18 -26.45
C LEU A 119 0.81 -3.74 -27.38
N VAL A 120 0.64 -3.60 -28.70
CA VAL A 120 1.62 -4.09 -29.69
C VAL A 120 2.96 -3.38 -29.52
N LEU A 121 2.96 -2.06 -29.35
CA LEU A 121 4.17 -1.28 -29.10
C LEU A 121 4.89 -1.75 -27.83
N VAL A 122 4.17 -1.85 -26.72
CA VAL A 122 4.77 -2.22 -25.42
C VAL A 122 5.24 -3.68 -25.42
N CYS A 123 4.49 -4.60 -26.03
CA CYS A 123 4.94 -5.98 -26.22
C CYS A 123 6.22 -6.06 -27.05
N PHE A 124 6.30 -5.28 -28.14
CA PHE A 124 7.51 -5.18 -28.95
C PHE A 124 8.67 -4.67 -28.11
N LEU A 125 8.52 -3.52 -27.43
CA LEU A 125 9.58 -2.95 -26.59
C LEU A 125 10.03 -3.90 -25.48
N LEU A 126 9.08 -4.62 -24.84
CA LEU A 126 9.37 -5.60 -23.81
C LEU A 126 10.19 -6.78 -24.35
N ILE A 127 9.87 -7.32 -25.52
CA ILE A 127 10.60 -8.45 -26.11
C ILE A 127 12.07 -8.07 -26.37
N PHE A 128 12.32 -6.86 -26.89
CA PHE A 128 13.67 -6.42 -27.24
C PHE A 128 14.47 -5.86 -26.06
N ASN A 129 13.84 -5.59 -24.92
CA ASN A 129 14.48 -5.03 -23.72
C ASN A 129 14.23 -5.86 -22.46
N PHE A 130 13.86 -7.13 -22.64
CA PHE A 130 13.63 -8.04 -21.52
C PHE A 130 14.91 -8.20 -20.70
N GLY A 131 14.78 -8.18 -19.38
CA GLY A 131 15.92 -8.26 -18.46
C GLY A 131 16.32 -6.92 -17.85
N LYS A 132 15.97 -5.80 -18.50
CA LYS A 132 16.03 -4.47 -17.85
C LYS A 132 14.89 -4.37 -16.85
N TRP A 133 15.16 -4.32 -15.55
CA TRP A 133 14.14 -4.57 -14.53
C TRP A 133 13.03 -3.52 -14.53
N TYR A 134 13.36 -2.24 -14.75
CA TYR A 134 12.34 -1.20 -14.80
C TYR A 134 11.44 -1.33 -16.02
N THR A 135 12.03 -1.49 -17.21
CA THR A 135 11.27 -1.73 -18.43
C THR A 135 10.40 -2.99 -18.31
N THR A 136 10.98 -4.10 -17.84
CA THR A 136 10.32 -5.41 -17.76
C THR A 136 9.10 -5.38 -16.86
N VAL A 137 9.27 -4.96 -15.60
CA VAL A 137 8.19 -5.02 -14.60
C VAL A 137 7.06 -4.06 -14.98
N ASN A 138 7.41 -2.83 -15.37
CA ASN A 138 6.44 -1.79 -15.70
C ASN A 138 5.60 -2.16 -16.94
N PHE A 139 6.24 -2.67 -17.99
CA PHE A 139 5.55 -3.07 -19.22
C PHE A 139 4.69 -4.32 -19.05
N ILE A 140 5.13 -5.31 -18.27
CA ILE A 140 4.28 -6.46 -17.93
C ILE A 140 3.03 -5.99 -17.21
N PHE A 141 3.16 -5.10 -16.22
CA PHE A 141 2.00 -4.61 -15.48
C PHE A 141 1.05 -3.80 -16.37
N PHE A 142 1.60 -2.95 -17.25
CA PHE A 142 0.83 -2.20 -18.24
C PHE A 142 0.05 -3.11 -19.20
N ILE A 143 0.70 -4.13 -19.75
CA ILE A 143 0.06 -5.11 -20.65
C ILE A 143 -1.11 -5.79 -19.94
N LEU A 144 -0.90 -6.30 -18.72
CA LEU A 144 -1.92 -6.99 -17.95
C LEU A 144 -3.11 -6.08 -17.62
N LEU A 145 -2.82 -4.86 -17.14
CA LEU A 145 -3.84 -3.87 -16.79
C LEU A 145 -4.66 -3.46 -18.02
N LEU A 146 -4.00 -3.23 -19.15
CA LEU A 146 -4.66 -2.80 -20.38
C LEU A 146 -5.51 -3.93 -20.99
N ILE A 147 -5.02 -5.17 -21.04
CA ILE A 147 -5.83 -6.35 -21.45
C ILE A 147 -7.04 -6.53 -20.54
N TYR A 148 -6.85 -6.47 -19.22
CA TYR A 148 -7.94 -6.58 -18.26
C TYR A 148 -9.01 -5.50 -18.49
N SER A 149 -8.57 -4.29 -18.80
CA SER A 149 -9.44 -3.12 -18.96
C SER A 149 -10.19 -3.11 -20.29
N ILE A 150 -9.56 -3.53 -21.39
CA ILE A 150 -10.26 -3.74 -22.67
C ILE A 150 -11.38 -4.77 -22.50
N LYS A 151 -11.13 -5.88 -21.79
CA LYS A 151 -12.10 -6.96 -21.59
C LYS A 151 -13.25 -6.59 -20.66
N ASN A 152 -12.94 -5.94 -19.52
CA ASN A 152 -13.90 -5.80 -18.42
C ASN A 152 -14.37 -4.35 -18.18
N HIS A 153 -13.58 -3.35 -18.57
CA HIS A 153 -13.78 -1.95 -18.19
C HIS A 153 -13.63 -0.98 -19.37
N LEU A 154 -13.99 -1.41 -20.58
CA LEU A 154 -13.78 -0.64 -21.81
C LEU A 154 -14.36 0.78 -21.74
N HIS A 155 -15.55 0.93 -21.12
CA HIS A 155 -16.15 2.25 -20.93
C HIS A 155 -15.32 3.15 -20.02
N VAL A 156 -14.72 2.62 -18.95
CA VAL A 156 -13.87 3.41 -18.04
C VAL A 156 -12.60 3.83 -18.78
N LEU A 157 -11.97 2.89 -19.49
CA LEU A 157 -10.77 3.16 -20.31
C LEU A 157 -11.02 4.25 -21.37
N ALA A 158 -12.17 4.22 -22.05
CA ALA A 158 -12.55 5.19 -23.07
C ALA A 158 -12.67 6.63 -22.55
N ASN A 159 -13.14 6.81 -21.30
CA ASN A 159 -13.18 8.13 -20.65
C ASN A 159 -11.81 8.52 -20.09
N TYR A 160 -11.03 7.55 -19.65
CA TYR A 160 -9.76 7.80 -18.98
C TYR A 160 -8.64 8.20 -19.94
N LEU A 161 -8.47 7.52 -21.09
CA LEU A 161 -7.39 7.80 -22.05
C LEU A 161 -7.24 9.30 -22.44
N PRO A 162 -8.31 10.02 -22.85
CA PRO A 162 -8.17 11.44 -23.17
C PRO A 162 -7.92 12.31 -21.93
N SER A 163 -8.48 11.94 -20.77
CA SER A 163 -8.17 12.62 -19.50
C SER A 163 -6.71 12.42 -19.09
N PHE A 164 -6.16 11.24 -19.35
CA PHE A 164 -4.77 10.91 -19.04
C PHE A 164 -3.81 11.82 -19.81
N ILE A 165 -4.11 12.14 -21.07
CA ILE A 165 -3.32 13.11 -21.86
C ILE A 165 -3.31 14.49 -21.18
N VAL A 166 -4.44 14.95 -20.64
CA VAL A 166 -4.52 16.22 -19.90
C VAL A 166 -3.72 16.13 -18.60
N ILE A 167 -3.83 15.02 -17.87
CA ILE A 167 -3.09 14.76 -16.63
C ILE A 167 -1.58 14.70 -16.87
N MET A 168 -1.13 14.25 -18.04
CA MET A 168 0.29 14.22 -18.39
C MET A 168 0.94 15.60 -18.45
N ILE A 169 0.18 16.68 -18.66
CA ILE A 169 0.75 18.03 -18.68
C ILE A 169 1.34 18.42 -17.30
N PRO A 170 0.56 18.47 -16.21
CA PRO A 170 1.12 18.76 -14.89
C PRO A 170 2.06 17.66 -14.39
N PHE A 171 1.81 16.39 -14.74
CA PHE A 171 2.68 15.28 -14.35
C PHE A 171 4.09 15.43 -14.93
N LEU A 172 4.23 15.70 -16.24
CA LEU A 172 5.54 15.90 -16.87
C LEU A 172 6.26 17.14 -16.33
N LEU A 173 5.53 18.17 -15.89
CA LEU A 173 6.14 19.35 -15.29
C LEU A 173 6.74 19.03 -13.91
N ILE A 174 5.95 18.39 -13.03
CA ILE A 174 6.41 18.05 -11.68
C ILE A 174 7.51 16.97 -11.76
N ASN A 175 7.27 15.90 -12.51
CA ASN A 175 8.23 14.81 -12.64
C ASN A 175 9.50 15.28 -13.38
N GLY A 176 9.37 16.18 -14.34
CA GLY A 176 10.51 16.78 -15.02
C GLY A 176 11.45 17.49 -14.07
N ILE A 177 10.92 18.26 -13.11
CA ILE A 177 11.72 18.88 -12.04
C ILE A 177 12.36 17.81 -11.16
N LEU A 178 11.59 16.81 -10.72
CA LEU A 178 12.10 15.72 -9.88
C LEU A 178 13.25 14.96 -10.56
N THR A 179 13.20 14.78 -11.87
CA THR A 179 14.24 14.10 -12.65
C THR A 179 15.35 15.03 -13.16
N GLY A 180 15.42 16.28 -12.69
CA GLY A 180 16.57 17.17 -12.94
C GLY A 180 16.33 18.34 -13.90
N SER A 181 15.09 18.63 -14.28
CA SER A 181 14.79 19.84 -15.06
C SER A 181 14.89 21.07 -14.15
N PHE A 182 15.62 22.10 -14.59
CA PHE A 182 15.77 23.38 -13.88
C PHE A 182 16.50 23.31 -12.53
N ILE A 183 17.16 22.20 -12.22
CA ILE A 183 17.96 22.00 -11.00
C ILE A 183 19.31 21.36 -11.37
N ASP A 184 20.32 21.51 -10.50
CA ASP A 184 21.69 21.08 -10.80
C ASP A 184 21.84 19.55 -10.84
N GLU A 185 21.12 18.86 -9.95
CA GLU A 185 21.14 17.39 -9.82
C GLU A 185 19.71 16.90 -9.60
N PRO A 186 19.34 15.72 -10.13
CA PRO A 186 17.99 15.19 -9.99
C PRO A 186 17.65 14.86 -8.53
N VAL A 187 16.40 15.11 -8.14
CA VAL A 187 15.82 14.61 -6.88
C VAL A 187 15.72 13.09 -6.93
N VAL A 188 15.27 12.56 -8.08
CA VAL A 188 15.14 11.13 -8.37
C VAL A 188 16.01 10.78 -9.56
N TRP A 189 17.08 10.02 -9.33
CA TRP A 189 17.97 9.54 -10.38
C TRP A 189 17.60 8.11 -10.78
N TYR A 190 17.88 7.74 -12.03
CA TYR A 190 17.58 6.42 -12.58
C TYR A 190 18.82 5.79 -13.20
N ASP A 191 19.00 4.48 -13.01
CA ASP A 191 19.99 3.70 -13.73
C ASP A 191 19.50 3.40 -15.15
N ASN A 192 20.19 3.95 -16.15
CA ASN A 192 19.86 3.77 -17.57
C ASN A 192 20.16 2.36 -18.10
N THR A 193 20.87 1.52 -17.35
CA THR A 193 21.04 0.10 -17.70
C THR A 193 19.77 -0.71 -17.46
N GLU A 194 18.92 -0.24 -16.54
CA GLU A 194 17.68 -0.90 -16.11
C GLU A 194 16.44 -0.39 -16.85
N ASN A 195 16.59 0.61 -17.73
CA ASN A 195 15.52 1.22 -18.52
C ASN A 195 15.88 1.34 -20.02
N LEU A 196 14.97 1.86 -20.84
CA LEU A 196 15.17 2.00 -22.29
C LEU A 196 16.31 2.97 -22.67
N ASN A 197 16.87 3.72 -21.71
CA ASN A 197 17.80 4.83 -21.92
C ASN A 197 17.23 5.88 -22.90
N PHE A 198 15.90 5.96 -22.97
CA PHE A 198 15.15 6.94 -23.74
C PHE A 198 14.35 7.80 -22.77
N ARG A 199 14.46 9.12 -22.91
CA ARG A 199 13.86 10.08 -21.98
C ARG A 199 13.00 11.10 -22.71
N ILE A 200 11.90 11.49 -22.08
CA ILE A 200 11.08 12.64 -22.46
C ILE A 200 11.55 13.80 -21.58
N PHE A 201 12.29 14.75 -22.16
CA PHE A 201 13.11 15.71 -21.39
C PHE A 201 14.09 14.95 -20.47
N THR A 202 13.97 15.09 -19.15
CA THR A 202 14.79 14.36 -18.17
C THR A 202 14.11 13.09 -17.65
N ILE A 203 12.86 12.82 -18.03
CA ILE A 203 12.03 11.76 -17.46
C ILE A 203 12.21 10.46 -18.25
N PRO A 204 12.47 9.29 -17.62
CA PRO A 204 12.44 8.00 -18.32
C PRO A 204 11.12 7.75 -19.05
N PHE A 205 11.17 7.20 -20.26
CA PHE A 205 9.97 6.93 -21.06
C PHE A 205 8.97 6.01 -20.34
N GLU A 206 9.48 5.07 -19.56
CA GLU A 206 8.72 4.16 -18.71
C GLU A 206 7.79 4.87 -17.73
N ASP A 207 8.13 6.07 -17.25
CA ASP A 207 7.35 6.78 -16.24
C ASP A 207 5.93 7.10 -16.72
N VAL A 208 5.72 7.25 -18.03
CA VAL A 208 4.38 7.42 -18.61
C VAL A 208 3.52 6.19 -18.35
N PHE A 209 4.10 4.99 -18.49
CA PHE A 209 3.41 3.71 -18.25
C PHE A 209 3.27 3.44 -16.75
N TYR A 210 4.27 3.82 -15.96
CA TYR A 210 4.22 3.74 -14.50
C TYR A 210 3.07 4.60 -13.96
N ALA A 211 2.99 5.86 -14.41
CA ALA A 211 1.91 6.77 -14.07
C ALA A 211 0.56 6.25 -14.54
N PHE A 212 0.46 5.71 -15.76
CA PHE A 212 -0.77 5.08 -16.22
C PHE A 212 -1.19 3.92 -15.31
N ASN A 213 -0.26 3.03 -14.98
CA ASN A 213 -0.49 1.87 -14.14
C ASN A 213 -1.01 2.26 -12.75
N LEU A 214 -0.36 3.24 -12.11
CA LEU A 214 -0.74 3.74 -10.80
C LEU A 214 -2.12 4.41 -10.84
N LEU A 215 -2.25 5.43 -11.68
CA LEU A 215 -3.41 6.32 -11.69
C LEU A 215 -4.67 5.62 -12.23
N PHE A 216 -4.54 4.78 -13.25
CA PHE A 216 -5.68 4.07 -13.81
C PHE A 216 -6.18 2.95 -12.90
N SER A 217 -5.28 2.24 -12.20
CA SER A 217 -5.66 1.27 -11.16
C SER A 217 -6.45 1.95 -10.05
N ILE A 218 -6.02 3.14 -9.62
CA ILE A 218 -6.76 3.98 -8.66
C ILE A 218 -8.13 4.34 -9.22
N GLN A 219 -8.23 4.76 -10.49
CA GLN A 219 -9.51 5.11 -11.10
C GLN A 219 -10.48 3.92 -11.22
N LEU A 220 -10.00 2.73 -11.54
CA LEU A 220 -10.82 1.51 -11.55
C LEU A 220 -11.36 1.19 -10.16
N LEU A 221 -10.48 1.22 -9.14
CA LEU A 221 -10.85 0.94 -7.77
C LEU A 221 -11.77 2.02 -7.20
N PHE A 222 -11.51 3.29 -7.49
CA PHE A 222 -12.37 4.41 -7.11
C PHE A 222 -13.78 4.26 -7.68
N ASN A 223 -13.92 3.99 -8.99
CA ASN A 223 -15.23 3.76 -9.61
C ASN A 223 -15.95 2.56 -9.01
N TYR A 224 -15.22 1.49 -8.69
CA TYR A 224 -15.78 0.38 -7.95
C TYR A 224 -16.29 0.86 -6.59
N LEU A 225 -15.46 1.48 -5.75
CA LEU A 225 -15.84 1.93 -4.40
C LEU A 225 -16.98 2.98 -4.39
N LYS A 226 -17.05 3.83 -5.43
CA LYS A 226 -18.13 4.80 -5.66
C LYS A 226 -19.47 4.13 -6.00
N LYS A 227 -19.44 3.00 -6.73
CA LYS A 227 -20.65 2.24 -7.12
C LYS A 227 -21.11 1.32 -5.99
N GLY A 228 -22.10 1.80 -5.25
CA GLY A 228 -22.72 1.11 -4.10
C GLY A 228 -21.97 1.35 -2.79
N SER A 229 -22.57 0.97 -1.66
CA SER A 229 -21.92 1.18 -0.35
C SER A 229 -20.70 0.27 -0.20
N MET A 230 -19.53 0.84 0.11
CA MET A 230 -18.33 0.07 0.50
C MET A 230 -18.61 -0.94 1.63
N LYS A 231 -19.63 -0.67 2.45
CA LYS A 231 -20.17 -1.59 3.47
C LYS A 231 -20.47 -2.98 2.91
N ASN A 232 -20.81 -3.13 1.63
CA ASN A 232 -21.30 -4.40 1.07
C ASN A 232 -20.26 -5.18 0.27
N LYS A 233 -18.98 -4.78 0.29
CA LYS A 233 -17.94 -5.34 -0.59
C LYS A 233 -16.93 -6.20 0.18
N PRO A 234 -16.99 -7.53 0.09
CA PRO A 234 -16.16 -8.42 0.91
C PRO A 234 -14.68 -8.32 0.59
N LEU A 235 -14.31 -8.21 -0.69
CA LEU A 235 -12.91 -8.11 -1.11
C LEU A 235 -12.23 -6.86 -0.53
N VAL A 236 -12.91 -5.72 -0.54
CA VAL A 236 -12.36 -4.46 -0.01
C VAL A 236 -12.07 -4.57 1.47
N ARG A 237 -13.02 -5.09 2.26
CA ARG A 237 -12.82 -5.30 3.69
C ARG A 237 -11.68 -6.28 3.97
N PHE A 238 -11.60 -7.35 3.19
CA PHE A 238 -10.52 -8.33 3.30
C PHE A 238 -9.16 -7.71 3.04
N VAL A 239 -8.99 -6.99 1.94
CA VAL A 239 -7.73 -6.35 1.59
C VAL A 239 -7.35 -5.31 2.66
N VAL A 240 -8.30 -4.55 3.21
CA VAL A 240 -8.04 -3.61 4.33
C VAL A 240 -7.51 -4.35 5.56
N PHE A 241 -8.19 -5.40 6.03
CA PHE A 241 -7.71 -6.17 7.18
C PHE A 241 -6.37 -6.84 6.90
N LEU A 242 -6.16 -7.34 5.69
CA LEU A 242 -4.91 -7.95 5.26
C LEU A 242 -3.75 -6.96 5.38
N ILE A 243 -3.90 -5.78 4.79
CA ILE A 243 -2.90 -4.72 4.86
C ILE A 243 -2.62 -4.33 6.31
N VAL A 244 -3.66 -4.04 7.10
CA VAL A 244 -3.47 -3.57 8.47
C VAL A 244 -2.78 -4.65 9.33
N ASN A 245 -3.14 -5.92 9.15
CA ASN A 245 -2.52 -7.04 9.87
C ASN A 245 -1.05 -7.24 9.48
N TYR A 246 -0.71 -7.19 8.20
CA TYR A 246 0.69 -7.30 7.76
C TYR A 246 1.51 -6.06 8.12
N LEU A 247 0.90 -4.88 8.16
CA LEU A 247 1.53 -3.67 8.69
C LEU A 247 1.90 -3.83 10.17
N ALA A 248 1.08 -4.53 10.96
CA ALA A 248 1.40 -4.87 12.34
C ALA A 248 2.69 -5.71 12.42
N LEU A 249 2.82 -6.73 11.57
CA LEU A 249 4.02 -7.56 11.52
C LEU A 249 5.25 -6.76 11.09
N TYR A 250 5.11 -5.93 10.05
CA TYR A 250 6.20 -5.10 9.56
C TYR A 250 6.72 -4.13 10.64
N ILE A 251 5.81 -3.42 11.32
CA ILE A 251 6.18 -2.53 12.42
C ILE A 251 6.77 -3.34 13.58
N GLY A 252 6.22 -4.51 13.90
CA GLY A 252 6.80 -5.42 14.90
C GLY A 252 8.25 -5.83 14.59
N VAL A 253 8.57 -6.10 13.31
CA VAL A 253 9.93 -6.41 12.84
C VAL A 253 10.88 -5.22 13.01
N ILE A 254 10.43 -4.00 12.73
CA ILE A 254 11.25 -2.80 12.98
C ILE A 254 11.53 -2.66 14.47
N LEU A 255 10.48 -2.78 15.30
CA LEU A 255 10.60 -2.57 16.74
C LEU A 255 11.41 -3.66 17.45
N MET A 256 11.48 -4.89 16.92
CA MET A 256 12.28 -5.96 17.52
C MET A 256 13.79 -5.84 17.24
N GLU A 257 14.23 -4.95 16.34
CA GLU A 257 15.62 -4.81 15.89
C GLU A 257 16.23 -6.18 15.48
N ASN A 258 17.28 -6.64 16.17
CA ASN A 258 17.91 -7.94 15.93
C ASN A 258 17.09 -9.13 16.48
N GLY A 259 16.03 -8.85 17.23
CA GLY A 259 14.99 -9.80 17.63
C GLY A 259 15.55 -11.12 18.17
N PRO A 260 15.08 -12.28 17.64
CA PRO A 260 15.57 -13.59 18.06
C PRO A 260 17.05 -13.89 17.78
N ARG A 261 17.75 -13.02 17.04
CA ARG A 261 19.18 -13.14 16.75
C ARG A 261 20.05 -12.28 17.67
N ALA A 262 19.44 -11.42 18.49
CA ALA A 262 20.16 -10.61 19.44
C ALA A 262 20.88 -11.49 20.47
N GLU A 263 22.12 -11.13 20.84
CA GLU A 263 22.91 -11.86 21.84
C GLU A 263 22.16 -12.00 23.17
N TRP A 264 21.43 -10.95 23.57
CA TRP A 264 20.55 -10.97 24.73
C TRP A 264 19.58 -12.15 24.69
N TYR A 265 18.80 -12.30 23.63
CA TYR A 265 17.83 -13.39 23.52
C TYR A 265 18.49 -14.77 23.40
N LEU A 266 19.70 -14.83 22.82
CA LEU A 266 20.46 -16.07 22.74
C LEU A 266 20.97 -16.53 24.10
N SER A 267 21.31 -15.59 24.99
CA SER A 267 21.82 -15.86 26.35
C SER A 267 20.77 -16.32 27.36
N LEU A 268 19.47 -16.13 27.08
CA LEU A 268 18.38 -16.51 27.97
C LEU A 268 18.14 -18.02 28.00
N ASN A 269 17.76 -18.52 29.18
CA ASN A 269 17.20 -19.85 29.36
C ASN A 269 15.81 -19.92 28.70
N LYS A 270 15.75 -20.57 27.53
CA LYS A 270 14.54 -20.73 26.72
C LYS A 270 13.85 -22.06 27.02
N ALA A 271 12.53 -22.10 26.81
CA ALA A 271 11.76 -23.32 26.99
C ALA A 271 12.23 -24.43 26.02
N PRO A 272 12.25 -25.70 26.45
CA PRO A 272 12.68 -26.81 25.60
C PRO A 272 11.75 -27.05 24.39
N TRP A 273 10.52 -26.53 24.42
CA TRP A 273 9.56 -26.58 23.30
C TRP A 273 9.59 -25.32 22.42
N THR A 274 10.63 -24.47 22.52
CA THR A 274 10.79 -23.32 21.62
C THR A 274 10.99 -23.81 20.18
N PRO A 275 10.11 -23.46 19.22
CA PRO A 275 10.26 -23.94 17.86
C PRO A 275 11.44 -23.27 17.14
N PRO A 276 11.92 -23.83 16.03
CA PRO A 276 12.93 -23.19 15.19
C PRO A 276 12.48 -21.80 14.70
N GLY A 277 13.43 -20.88 14.50
CA GLY A 277 13.14 -19.48 14.15
C GLY A 277 12.24 -19.27 12.93
N TRP A 278 12.36 -20.11 11.90
CA TRP A 278 11.54 -20.01 10.68
C TRP A 278 10.04 -20.29 10.96
N VAL A 279 9.73 -21.10 11.98
CA VAL A 279 8.35 -21.43 12.35
C VAL A 279 7.59 -20.19 12.82
N PHE A 280 8.26 -19.26 13.51
CA PHE A 280 7.64 -18.00 13.92
C PHE A 280 7.15 -17.17 12.73
N GLY A 281 7.99 -17.04 11.70
CA GLY A 281 7.64 -16.29 10.48
C GLY A 281 6.45 -16.90 9.74
N VAL A 282 6.45 -18.24 9.59
CA VAL A 282 5.36 -18.98 8.94
C VAL A 282 4.06 -18.90 9.75
N ALA A 283 4.15 -19.06 11.07
CA ALA A 283 3.00 -19.00 11.97
C ALA A 283 2.34 -17.63 11.92
N TRP A 284 3.11 -16.56 12.14
CA TRP A 284 2.59 -15.18 12.14
C TRP A 284 2.02 -14.77 10.77
N SER A 285 2.70 -15.11 9.67
CA SER A 285 2.19 -14.81 8.32
C SER A 285 0.85 -15.51 8.06
N SER A 286 0.75 -16.80 8.41
CA SER A 286 -0.49 -17.57 8.25
C SER A 286 -1.62 -17.02 9.13
N ILE A 287 -1.30 -16.65 10.38
CA ILE A 287 -2.24 -16.03 11.31
C ILE A 287 -2.79 -14.73 10.75
N MET A 288 -1.95 -13.83 10.24
CA MET A 288 -2.42 -12.57 9.67
C MET A 288 -3.36 -12.79 8.49
N PHE A 289 -3.06 -13.77 7.63
CA PHE A 289 -3.94 -14.13 6.52
C PHE A 289 -5.31 -14.65 6.98
N PHE A 290 -5.34 -15.68 7.84
CA PHE A 290 -6.60 -16.26 8.31
C PHE A 290 -7.40 -15.29 9.19
N PHE A 291 -6.71 -14.52 10.04
CA PHE A 291 -7.34 -13.51 10.86
C PHE A 291 -7.97 -12.38 10.02
N SER A 292 -7.38 -12.05 8.87
CA SER A 292 -7.99 -11.10 7.92
C SER A 292 -9.31 -11.61 7.34
N PHE A 293 -9.40 -12.90 7.02
CA PHE A 293 -10.67 -13.52 6.62
C PHE A 293 -11.69 -13.53 7.75
N TYR A 294 -11.26 -13.91 8.96
CA TYR A 294 -12.11 -13.89 10.15
C TYR A 294 -12.70 -12.50 10.38
N MET A 295 -11.86 -11.46 10.41
CA MET A 295 -12.26 -10.07 10.64
C MET A 295 -13.17 -9.56 9.52
N THR A 296 -12.93 -9.98 8.28
CA THR A 296 -13.83 -9.68 7.16
C THR A 296 -15.23 -10.21 7.43
N LYS A 297 -15.37 -11.49 7.79
CA LYS A 297 -16.67 -12.11 8.08
C LYS A 297 -17.33 -11.50 9.31
N LEU A 298 -16.56 -11.24 10.37
CA LEU A 298 -17.05 -10.61 11.59
C LEU A 298 -17.59 -9.21 11.31
N SER A 299 -16.85 -8.40 10.55
CA SER A 299 -17.22 -7.02 10.27
C SER A 299 -18.59 -6.88 9.59
N PHE A 300 -19.05 -7.89 8.85
CA PHE A 300 -20.38 -7.88 8.21
C PHE A 300 -21.54 -8.06 9.18
N LYS A 301 -21.27 -8.55 10.40
CA LYS A 301 -22.25 -8.71 11.47
C LYS A 301 -22.51 -7.40 12.23
N PHE A 302 -21.71 -6.38 11.95
CA PHE A 302 -21.80 -5.06 12.54
C PHE A 302 -22.16 -4.01 11.50
N ASN A 303 -22.64 -2.87 11.99
CA ASN A 303 -22.67 -1.67 11.17
C ASN A 303 -21.26 -1.30 10.71
N PHE A 304 -21.18 -0.71 9.51
CA PHE A 304 -19.89 -0.26 8.97
C PHE A 304 -19.31 0.78 9.91
N PHE A 305 -18.03 0.63 10.25
CA PHE A 305 -17.37 1.42 11.29
C PHE A 305 -18.05 1.38 12.67
N ASN A 306 -18.57 0.23 13.08
CA ASN A 306 -19.02 0.04 14.45
C ASN A 306 -17.86 0.32 15.43
N LYS A 307 -18.10 1.27 16.36
CA LYS A 307 -17.09 1.75 17.31
C LYS A 307 -16.50 0.64 18.17
N GLU A 308 -17.34 -0.27 18.67
CA GLU A 308 -16.89 -1.40 19.51
C GLU A 308 -15.90 -2.29 18.75
N LEU A 309 -16.25 -2.70 17.53
CA LEU A 309 -15.38 -3.55 16.72
C LEU A 309 -14.06 -2.86 16.35
N ILE A 310 -14.11 -1.57 16.02
CA ILE A 310 -12.89 -0.77 15.74
C ILE A 310 -12.01 -0.75 16.98
N VAL A 311 -12.54 -0.39 18.15
CA VAL A 311 -11.75 -0.30 19.39
C VAL A 311 -11.12 -1.65 19.73
N LEU A 312 -11.89 -2.74 19.67
CA LEU A 312 -11.37 -4.08 19.95
C LEU A 312 -10.24 -4.48 18.99
N TYR A 313 -10.41 -4.21 17.70
CA TYR A 313 -9.41 -4.52 16.68
C TYR A 313 -8.17 -3.62 16.82
N THR A 314 -8.33 -2.33 17.08
CA THR A 314 -7.23 -1.39 17.32
C THR A 314 -6.44 -1.77 18.56
N VAL A 315 -7.10 -2.13 19.67
CA VAL A 315 -6.42 -2.60 20.88
C VAL A 315 -5.67 -3.91 20.60
N GLN A 316 -6.27 -4.85 19.88
CA GLN A 316 -5.59 -6.09 19.46
C GLN A 316 -4.34 -5.79 18.65
N TRP A 317 -4.43 -4.86 17.69
CA TRP A 317 -3.31 -4.46 16.85
C TRP A 317 -2.18 -3.81 17.66
N ILE A 318 -2.51 -2.87 18.56
CA ILE A 318 -1.53 -2.19 19.43
C ILE A 318 -0.84 -3.20 20.35
N LEU A 319 -1.58 -4.12 20.97
CA LEU A 319 -1.00 -5.16 21.82
C LEU A 319 -0.07 -6.10 21.04
N ASN A 320 -0.45 -6.46 19.80
CA ASN A 320 0.39 -7.29 18.93
C ASN A 320 1.74 -6.61 18.63
N VAL A 321 1.69 -5.33 18.24
CA VAL A 321 2.90 -4.56 17.90
C VAL A 321 3.75 -4.27 19.13
N SER A 322 3.13 -3.77 20.21
CA SER A 322 3.82 -3.34 21.44
C SER A 322 4.50 -4.48 22.20
N TRP A 323 4.08 -5.73 22.00
CA TRP A 323 4.80 -6.88 22.56
C TRP A 323 6.24 -6.95 22.06
N ASN A 324 6.48 -6.70 20.76
CA ASN A 324 7.83 -6.71 20.19
C ASN A 324 8.73 -5.65 20.84
N LEU A 325 8.20 -4.43 21.02
CA LEU A 325 8.89 -3.34 21.71
C LEU A 325 9.19 -3.69 23.17
N SER A 326 8.21 -4.23 23.89
CA SER A 326 8.35 -4.52 25.33
C SER A 326 9.33 -5.66 25.59
N PHE A 327 9.24 -6.74 24.81
CA PHE A 327 10.01 -7.95 25.02
C PHE A 327 11.41 -7.87 24.39
N PHE A 328 11.53 -7.54 23.11
CA PHE A 328 12.81 -7.56 22.40
C PHE A 328 13.60 -6.26 22.52
N ASN A 329 12.95 -5.09 22.41
CA ASN A 329 13.68 -3.81 22.43
C ASN A 329 14.04 -3.40 23.86
N ASN A 330 13.04 -3.35 24.75
CA ASN A 330 13.22 -2.91 26.14
C ASN A 330 13.75 -4.00 27.07
N HIS A 331 13.85 -5.25 26.60
CA HIS A 331 14.24 -6.43 27.39
C HIS A 331 13.38 -6.68 28.65
N GLN A 332 12.15 -6.13 28.71
CA GLN A 332 11.26 -6.25 29.87
C GLN A 332 10.38 -7.50 29.74
N THR A 333 10.91 -8.66 30.12
CA THR A 333 10.26 -9.97 29.96
C THR A 333 8.92 -10.07 30.69
N ILE A 334 8.80 -9.48 31.89
CA ILE A 334 7.56 -9.42 32.69
C ILE A 334 6.49 -8.55 32.01
N LEU A 335 6.88 -7.37 31.52
CA LEU A 335 5.95 -6.50 30.78
C LEU A 335 5.48 -7.19 29.49
N GLY A 336 6.41 -7.84 28.77
CA GLY A 336 6.08 -8.70 27.62
C GLY A 336 5.06 -9.78 27.96
N LEU A 337 5.20 -10.44 29.12
CA LEU A 337 4.24 -11.44 29.59
C LEU A 337 2.85 -10.84 29.87
N VAL A 338 2.78 -9.67 30.50
CA VAL A 338 1.50 -8.97 30.73
C VAL A 338 0.84 -8.61 29.40
N VAL A 339 1.58 -8.02 28.47
CA VAL A 339 1.05 -7.62 27.16
C VAL A 339 0.54 -8.83 26.38
N ILE A 340 1.31 -9.93 26.32
CA ILE A 340 0.92 -11.12 25.57
C ILE A 340 -0.27 -11.85 26.20
N MET A 341 -0.39 -11.82 27.54
CA MET A 341 -1.56 -12.34 28.24
C MET A 341 -2.83 -11.54 27.95
N ILE A 342 -2.76 -10.20 27.94
CA ILE A 342 -3.90 -9.35 27.58
C ILE A 342 -4.31 -9.61 26.12
N LEU A 343 -3.33 -9.74 25.22
CA LEU A 343 -3.58 -10.11 23.83
C LEU A 343 -4.23 -11.49 23.72
N TRP A 344 -3.76 -12.49 24.47
CA TRP A 344 -4.33 -13.84 24.48
C TRP A 344 -5.78 -13.83 24.96
N LEU A 345 -6.08 -13.10 26.03
CA LEU A 345 -7.46 -12.90 26.52
C LEU A 345 -8.34 -12.22 25.48
N LEU A 346 -7.82 -11.22 24.76
CA LEU A 346 -8.57 -10.52 23.73
C LEU A 346 -8.85 -11.41 22.51
N ILE A 347 -7.88 -12.23 22.07
CA ILE A 347 -8.10 -13.23 21.00
C ILE A 347 -9.08 -14.31 21.46
N GLY A 348 -9.00 -14.74 22.73
CA GLY A 348 -9.99 -15.61 23.35
C GLY A 348 -11.39 -14.99 23.32
N TYR A 349 -11.51 -13.70 23.68
CA TYR A 349 -12.76 -12.96 23.61
C TYR A 349 -13.34 -12.91 22.19
N PHE A 350 -12.53 -12.57 21.17
CA PHE A 350 -12.98 -12.64 19.77
C PHE A 350 -13.49 -14.04 19.41
N THR A 351 -12.72 -15.08 19.78
CA THR A 351 -13.04 -16.46 19.46
C THR A 351 -14.37 -16.90 20.08
N PHE A 352 -14.54 -16.72 21.39
CA PHE A 352 -15.68 -17.26 22.12
C PHE A 352 -16.92 -16.37 22.05
N LYS A 353 -16.79 -15.03 22.06
CA LYS A 353 -17.95 -14.12 21.95
C LYS A 353 -18.70 -14.32 20.63
N TYR A 354 -17.96 -14.52 19.54
CA TYR A 354 -18.54 -14.58 18.20
C TYR A 354 -18.67 -16.00 17.63
N ILE A 355 -18.40 -17.05 18.42
CA ILE A 355 -18.42 -18.44 17.96
C ILE A 355 -19.77 -18.84 17.35
N LYS A 356 -20.88 -18.46 18.00
CA LYS A 356 -22.24 -18.73 17.51
C LYS A 356 -22.60 -17.84 16.32
N THR A 357 -22.10 -16.60 16.29
CA THR A 357 -22.39 -15.61 15.24
C THR A 357 -21.70 -15.96 13.91
N LEU A 358 -20.50 -16.54 13.98
CA LEU A 358 -19.67 -16.86 12.82
C LEU A 358 -19.67 -18.35 12.43
N GLY A 359 -20.06 -19.25 13.34
CA GLY A 359 -20.13 -20.68 13.07
C GLY A 359 -18.77 -21.22 12.59
N VAL A 360 -18.77 -21.89 11.43
CA VAL A 360 -17.57 -22.49 10.81
C VAL A 360 -16.45 -21.46 10.57
N TYR A 361 -16.78 -20.19 10.33
CA TYR A 361 -15.76 -19.15 10.13
C TYR A 361 -14.94 -18.85 11.38
N THR A 362 -15.37 -19.31 12.57
CA THR A 362 -14.56 -19.22 13.80
C THR A 362 -13.29 -20.04 13.71
N LEU A 363 -13.24 -21.09 12.88
CA LEU A 363 -12.01 -21.88 12.65
C LEU A 363 -10.85 -21.02 12.13
N LEU A 364 -11.14 -19.87 11.50
CA LEU A 364 -10.12 -18.96 10.96
C LEU A 364 -9.35 -18.19 12.05
N ILE A 365 -9.88 -18.04 13.26
CA ILE A 365 -9.14 -17.41 14.39
C ILE A 365 -8.46 -18.44 15.29
N VAL A 366 -8.83 -19.72 15.20
CA VAL A 366 -8.27 -20.79 16.04
C VAL A 366 -6.73 -20.89 15.94
N PRO A 367 -6.10 -20.82 14.75
CA PRO A 367 -4.63 -20.81 14.67
C PRO A 367 -3.99 -19.68 15.49
N TYR A 368 -4.65 -18.52 15.55
CA TYR A 368 -4.18 -17.40 16.35
C TYR A 368 -4.28 -17.71 17.85
N LEU A 369 -5.41 -18.24 18.30
CA LEU A 369 -5.59 -18.61 19.71
C LEU A 369 -4.57 -19.67 20.17
N VAL A 370 -4.35 -20.71 19.35
CA VAL A 370 -3.36 -21.76 19.62
C VAL A 370 -1.95 -21.17 19.72
N TRP A 371 -1.57 -20.33 18.75
CA TRP A 371 -0.26 -19.70 18.74
C TRP A 371 -0.06 -18.77 19.94
N MET A 372 -1.08 -18.02 20.33
CA MET A 372 -1.02 -17.16 21.51
C MET A 372 -0.82 -17.97 22.81
N THR A 373 -1.40 -19.17 22.92
CA THR A 373 -1.14 -20.08 24.05
C THR A 373 0.32 -20.54 24.07
N ILE A 374 0.88 -20.89 22.91
CA ILE A 374 2.30 -21.28 22.79
C ILE A 374 3.20 -20.10 23.14
N ALA A 375 2.98 -18.93 22.52
CA ALA A 375 3.82 -17.76 22.73
C ALA A 375 3.78 -17.26 24.20
N THR A 376 2.61 -17.32 24.84
CA THR A 376 2.48 -16.98 26.27
C THR A 376 3.27 -17.95 27.14
N SER A 377 3.24 -19.26 26.86
CA SER A 377 4.00 -20.25 27.62
C SER A 377 5.52 -20.09 27.45
N LEU A 378 5.98 -19.72 26.24
CA LEU A 378 7.38 -19.41 25.97
C LEU A 378 7.85 -18.19 26.76
N ASN A 379 7.08 -17.08 26.74
CA ASN A 379 7.41 -15.89 27.49
C ASN A 379 7.37 -16.15 29.01
N ALA A 380 6.40 -16.91 29.50
CA ALA A 380 6.28 -17.26 30.91
C ALA A 380 7.48 -18.09 31.40
N TYR A 381 7.94 -19.05 30.60
CA TYR A 381 9.14 -19.82 30.93
C TYR A 381 10.36 -18.93 31.08
N ILE A 382 10.54 -17.95 30.18
CA ILE A 382 11.66 -17.01 30.25
C ILE A 382 11.60 -16.20 31.56
N VAL A 383 10.43 -15.71 31.97
CA VAL A 383 10.25 -14.96 33.22
C VAL A 383 10.53 -15.81 34.47
N LEU A 384 10.27 -17.11 34.42
CA LEU A 384 10.45 -18.00 35.58
C LEU A 384 11.86 -18.59 35.71
N ASN A 385 12.66 -18.57 34.63
CA ASN A 385 13.96 -19.26 34.56
C ASN A 385 15.15 -18.32 34.27
N ASN A 386 14.93 -16.99 34.31
CA ASN A 386 15.95 -15.95 34.20
C ASN A 386 15.59 -14.83 35.18
#